data_AF-A0A2A5I0B9-F1
#
_entry.id   AF-A0A2A5I0B9-F1
#
_cell.length_a   1.000
_cell.length_b   1.000
_cell.length_c   1.000
_cell.angle_alpha   90.00
_cell.angle_beta   90.00
_cell.angle_gamma   90.00
#
_symmetry.space_group_name_H-M   'P 1'
#
loop_
_entity.id
_entity.type
_entity.pdbx_description
1 polymer ?
#
loop_
_entity_poly.entity_id
_entity_poly.type
_entity_poly.pdbx_seq_one_letter_code
_entity_poly.pdbx_strand_id
1 'polypeptide(L)'
;MNADTYPWSDDTIVAIHQKLFIVQAAISALQLDFWKRDSGENLLVGPVSVIYLGASSAQNTSDQEPPSETTSREQTAIADAAELQTPNWAFYQNYDNFFSATHDSVNALIDTFWQHYQGQDGVSEALSVLALPRESTWNEIRDRYRQRASASHPDRGGDEAEFVKVRQAFECLKACGLWKK
;
A
#
# COMPACT_ATOMS: atom_id res chain seq x y z
N MET A 1 30.73 14.90 0.16
CA MET A 1 29.83 14.95 -1.01
C MET A 1 28.84 16.08 -0.76
N ASN A 2 28.93 17.18 -1.51
CA ASN A 2 28.05 18.33 -1.35
C ASN A 2 26.67 18.00 -1.95
N ALA A 3 25.59 18.55 -1.41
CA ALA A 3 24.22 18.29 -1.88
C ALA A 3 23.97 18.70 -3.36
N ASP A 4 24.89 19.45 -3.97
CA ASP A 4 24.86 19.90 -5.38
C ASP A 4 25.42 18.86 -6.40
N THR A 5 25.67 17.61 -5.99
CA THR A 5 26.43 16.64 -6.82
C THR A 5 25.56 15.76 -7.73
N TYR A 6 24.23 15.79 -7.62
CA TYR A 6 23.35 14.98 -8.48
C TYR A 6 22.81 15.81 -9.66
N PRO A 7 22.69 15.21 -10.87
CA PRO A 7 22.17 15.89 -12.05
C PRO A 7 20.64 16.02 -11.96
N TRP A 8 20.18 16.87 -11.06
CA TRP A 8 18.75 17.15 -10.90
C TRP A 8 18.20 17.72 -12.21
N SER A 9 17.03 17.22 -12.62
CA SER A 9 16.30 17.79 -13.76
C SER A 9 15.81 19.21 -13.44
N ASP A 10 15.73 20.06 -14.45
CA ASP A 10 15.04 21.36 -14.36
C ASP A 10 13.50 21.18 -14.36
N ASP A 11 13.02 20.01 -14.79
CA ASP A 11 11.60 19.65 -14.68
C ASP A 11 11.25 19.31 -13.23
N THR A 12 10.31 20.07 -12.64
CA THR A 12 9.90 19.95 -11.24
C THR A 12 9.45 18.53 -10.86
N ILE A 13 8.67 17.86 -11.70
CA ILE A 13 8.12 16.52 -11.37
C ILE A 13 9.24 15.49 -11.41
N VAL A 14 10.12 15.57 -12.41
CA VAL A 14 11.29 14.70 -12.52
C VAL A 14 12.26 14.95 -11.38
N ALA A 15 12.50 16.21 -10.99
CA ALA A 15 13.38 16.57 -9.88
C ALA A 15 12.85 16.04 -8.53
N ILE A 16 11.54 16.12 -8.30
CA ILE A 16 10.90 15.54 -7.11
C ILE A 16 11.07 14.02 -7.11
N HIS A 17 10.79 13.37 -8.23
CA HIS A 17 10.99 11.92 -8.38
C HIS A 17 12.44 11.52 -8.09
N GLN A 18 13.43 12.21 -8.68
CA GLN A 18 14.85 11.95 -8.47
C GLN A 18 15.25 12.09 -6.99
N LYS A 19 14.78 13.14 -6.30
CA LYS A 19 15.05 13.33 -4.87
C LYS A 19 14.44 12.21 -4.03
N LEU A 20 13.18 11.86 -4.31
CA LEU A 20 12.50 10.75 -3.65
C LEU A 20 13.22 9.42 -3.90
N PHE A 21 13.66 9.19 -5.13
CA PHE A 21 14.40 7.99 -5.52
C PHE A 21 15.66 7.81 -4.68
N ILE A 22 16.48 8.86 -4.52
CA ILE A 22 17.72 8.77 -3.73
C ILE A 22 17.42 8.45 -2.26
N VAL A 23 16.38 9.07 -1.68
CA VAL A 23 15.95 8.78 -0.30
C VAL A 23 15.54 7.31 -0.17
N GLN A 24 14.72 6.82 -1.10
CA GLN A 24 14.24 5.44 -1.09
C GLN A 24 15.36 4.42 -1.37
N ALA A 25 16.31 4.75 -2.24
CA ALA A 25 17.49 3.94 -2.51
C ALA A 25 18.38 3.84 -1.27
N ALA A 26 18.59 4.95 -0.55
CA ALA A 26 19.35 4.96 0.70
C ALA A 26 18.67 4.14 1.80
N ILE A 27 17.35 4.30 1.97
CA ILE A 27 16.56 3.49 2.91
C ILE A 27 16.66 2.00 2.56
N SER A 28 16.47 1.66 1.28
CA SER A 28 16.56 0.28 0.79
C SER A 28 17.94 -0.34 1.05
N ALA A 29 19.00 0.43 0.80
CA ALA A 29 20.37 -0.01 1.07
C ALA A 29 20.61 -0.23 2.57
N LEU A 30 20.11 0.66 3.42
CA LEU A 30 20.23 0.56 4.87
C LEU A 30 19.48 -0.67 5.40
N GLN A 31 18.24 -0.88 4.98
CA GLN A 31 17.45 -2.06 5.35
C GLN A 31 18.13 -3.37 4.92
N LEU A 32 18.67 -3.41 3.70
CA LEU A 32 19.41 -4.57 3.20
C LEU A 32 20.68 -4.85 4.00
N ASP A 33 21.40 -3.80 4.42
CA ASP A 33 22.58 -3.94 5.27
C ASP A 33 22.22 -4.54 6.64
N PHE A 34 21.15 -4.04 7.27
CA PHE A 34 20.66 -4.60 8.53
C PHE A 34 20.21 -6.06 8.39
N TRP A 35 19.51 -6.41 7.32
CA TRP A 35 19.10 -7.80 7.08
C TRP A 35 20.30 -8.74 6.85
N LYS A 36 21.38 -8.26 6.23
CA LYS A 36 22.59 -9.06 6.04
C LYS A 36 23.38 -9.29 7.33
N ARG A 37 23.15 -8.48 8.37
CA ARG A 37 23.83 -8.65 9.66
C ARG A 37 23.20 -9.84 10.40
N ASP A 38 24.02 -10.81 10.77
CA ASP A 38 23.62 -11.95 11.62
C ASP A 38 23.50 -11.56 13.11
N SER A 39 23.25 -10.27 13.38
CA SER A 39 23.17 -9.73 14.75
C SER A 39 21.78 -9.87 15.37
N GLY A 40 20.76 -10.20 14.59
CA GLY A 40 19.36 -10.18 15.05
C GLY A 40 18.81 -8.77 15.28
N GLU A 41 19.54 -7.75 14.84
CA GLU A 41 19.09 -6.35 14.84
C GLU A 41 18.27 -6.08 13.58
N ASN A 42 17.11 -5.43 13.73
CA ASN A 42 16.27 -5.04 12.59
C ASN A 42 16.02 -3.54 12.62
N LEU A 43 16.09 -2.91 11.44
CA LEU A 43 15.71 -1.53 11.24
C LEU A 43 14.47 -1.47 10.36
N LEU A 44 13.35 -1.03 10.94
CA LEU A 44 12.11 -0.81 10.22
C LEU A 44 11.93 0.67 9.96
N VAL A 45 11.79 1.02 8.68
CA VAL A 45 11.57 2.39 8.23
C VAL A 45 10.16 2.45 7.67
N GLY A 46 9.23 2.97 8.48
CA GLY A 46 7.87 3.25 8.09
C GLY A 46 7.68 4.69 7.58
N PRO A 47 6.47 5.08 7.19
CA PRO A 47 6.20 6.37 6.56
C PRO A 47 6.40 7.56 7.51
N VAL A 48 6.21 7.32 8.82
CA VAL A 48 6.27 8.35 9.86
C VAL A 48 7.13 7.92 11.06
N SER A 49 7.80 6.77 10.97
CA SER A 49 8.54 6.22 12.10
C SER A 49 9.75 5.43 11.63
N VAL A 50 10.85 5.57 12.35
CA VAL A 50 12.01 4.69 12.25
C VAL A 50 12.09 3.92 13.55
N ILE A 51 11.98 2.60 13.47
CA ILE A 51 12.00 1.70 14.62
C ILE A 51 13.27 0.86 14.52
N TYR A 52 14.11 0.95 15.55
CA TYR A 52 15.26 0.09 15.73
C TYR A 52 14.91 -1.00 16.74
N LEU A 53 14.99 -2.25 16.29
CA LEU A 53 14.87 -3.44 17.13
C LEU A 53 16.28 -3.93 17.38
N GLY A 54 16.81 -3.67 18.58
CA GLY A 54 18.10 -4.21 18.98
C GLY A 54 18.05 -5.73 19.05
N ALA A 55 19.20 -6.37 18.84
CA ALA A 55 19.38 -7.78 19.13
C ALA A 55 18.84 -8.03 20.53
N SER A 56 17.83 -8.88 20.66
CA SER A 56 17.38 -9.30 21.98
C SER A 56 18.55 -10.04 22.60
N SER A 57 19.35 -9.34 23.41
CA SER A 57 20.30 -10.01 24.27
C SER A 57 19.45 -10.94 25.11
N ALA A 58 19.58 -12.24 24.86
CA ALA A 58 19.08 -13.27 25.75
C ALA A 58 19.79 -13.09 27.10
N GLN A 59 19.36 -12.10 27.88
CA GLN A 59 19.66 -12.01 29.29
C GLN A 59 18.73 -13.01 29.96
N ASN A 60 19.29 -14.19 30.18
CA ASN A 60 18.92 -15.02 31.32
C ASN A 60 18.93 -14.16 32.58
N THR A 61 17.75 -13.70 33.00
CA THR A 61 17.49 -13.38 34.40
C THR A 61 16.25 -14.16 34.81
N SER A 62 16.53 -15.24 35.54
CA SER A 62 15.60 -15.88 36.47
C SER A 62 14.81 -14.81 37.20
N ASP A 63 13.51 -15.04 37.32
CA ASP A 63 12.56 -14.31 38.16
C ASP A 63 12.06 -12.96 37.61
N GLN A 64 11.07 -13.00 36.69
CA GLN A 64 9.93 -12.07 36.69
C GLN A 64 8.78 -12.55 35.78
N GLU A 65 7.56 -12.14 36.18
CA GLU A 65 6.19 -12.48 35.74
C GLU A 65 5.93 -12.77 34.24
N PRO A 66 4.82 -13.50 33.92
CA PRO A 66 4.50 -13.94 32.57
C PRO A 66 4.38 -12.75 31.58
N PRO A 67 4.71 -12.97 30.29
CA PRO A 67 4.69 -11.91 29.31
C PRO A 67 3.26 -11.41 29.11
N SER A 68 3.08 -10.10 29.29
CA SER A 68 1.83 -9.40 29.01
C SER A 68 1.50 -9.51 27.51
N GLU A 69 0.25 -9.80 27.16
CA GLU A 69 -0.26 -9.97 25.78
C GLU A 69 0.05 -8.80 24.82
N THR A 70 0.36 -7.63 25.39
CA THR A 70 0.70 -6.39 24.66
C THR A 70 1.93 -6.55 23.76
N THR A 71 2.98 -7.23 24.22
CA THR A 71 4.26 -7.35 23.47
C THR A 71 4.10 -8.21 22.21
N SER A 72 3.34 -9.31 22.27
CA SER A 72 3.11 -10.19 21.13
C SER A 72 2.21 -9.54 20.07
N ARG A 73 1.24 -8.71 20.49
CA ARG A 73 0.33 -8.03 19.57
C ARG A 73 1.02 -6.89 18.81
N GLU A 74 1.92 -6.16 19.47
CA GLU A 74 2.77 -5.14 18.84
C GLU A 74 3.74 -5.77 17.84
N GLN A 75 4.41 -6.86 18.19
CA GLN A 75 5.33 -7.57 17.28
C GLN A 75 4.63 -8.12 16.03
N THR A 76 3.39 -8.61 16.17
CA THR A 76 2.59 -9.12 15.04
C THR A 76 2.11 -7.97 14.15
N ALA A 77 1.63 -6.86 14.74
CA ALA A 77 1.20 -5.69 13.97
C ALA A 77 2.36 -5.00 13.22
N ILE A 78 3.56 -5.04 13.79
CA ILE A 78 4.78 -4.54 13.14
C ILE A 78 5.19 -5.43 11.96
N ALA A 79 5.08 -6.75 12.10
CA ALA A 79 5.35 -7.70 11.01
C ALA A 79 4.33 -7.56 9.86
N ASP A 80 3.04 -7.46 10.18
CA ASP A 80 1.97 -7.24 9.19
C ASP A 80 2.14 -5.90 8.48
N ALA A 81 2.50 -4.83 9.20
CA ALA A 81 2.78 -3.53 8.61
C ALA A 81 4.05 -3.53 7.73
N ALA A 82 5.07 -4.30 8.13
CA ALA A 82 6.29 -4.45 7.34
C ALA A 82 6.03 -5.23 6.03
N GLU A 83 5.14 -6.22 6.05
CA GLU A 83 4.78 -7.02 4.87
C GLU A 83 3.87 -6.25 3.89
N LEU A 84 2.99 -5.39 4.39
CA LEU A 84 2.16 -4.50 3.56
C LEU A 84 2.94 -3.34 2.92
N GLN A 85 4.16 -3.07 3.39
CA GLN A 85 4.90 -1.86 3.06
C GLN A 85 6.32 -2.14 2.60
N THR A 86 6.61 -3.35 2.11
CA THR A 86 7.89 -3.66 1.49
C THR A 86 8.05 -2.78 0.25
N PRO A 87 8.96 -1.79 0.25
CA PRO A 87 9.19 -0.98 -0.93
C PRO A 87 9.59 -1.89 -2.09
N ASN A 88 9.32 -1.48 -3.34
CA ASN A 88 9.89 -2.15 -4.51
C ASN A 88 11.41 -1.88 -4.57
N TRP A 89 12.16 -2.54 -3.69
CA TRP A 89 13.59 -2.39 -3.49
C TRP A 89 14.38 -2.59 -4.78
N ALA A 90 13.97 -3.54 -5.62
CA ALA A 90 14.59 -3.77 -6.93
C ALA A 90 14.50 -2.52 -7.84
N PHE A 91 13.40 -1.78 -7.78
CA PHE A 91 13.26 -0.53 -8.52
C PHE A 91 14.25 0.54 -8.05
N TYR A 92 14.37 0.74 -6.73
CA TYR A 92 15.24 1.78 -6.17
C TYR A 92 16.73 1.40 -6.15
N GLN A 93 17.06 0.11 -6.27
CA GLN A 93 18.43 -0.37 -6.44
C GLN A 93 18.92 -0.26 -7.89
N ASN A 94 18.01 -0.14 -8.86
CA ASN A 94 18.36 0.09 -10.26
C ASN A 94 18.42 1.58 -10.59
N TYR A 95 19.62 2.15 -10.58
CA TYR A 95 19.84 3.57 -10.88
C TYR A 95 19.54 3.95 -12.34
N ASP A 96 19.36 3.01 -13.26
CA ASP A 96 18.86 3.34 -14.59
C ASP A 96 17.47 4.00 -14.50
N ASN A 97 16.65 3.62 -13.53
CA ASN A 97 15.36 4.27 -13.27
C ASN A 97 15.50 5.74 -12.85
N PHE A 98 16.63 6.10 -12.22
CA PHE A 98 16.94 7.49 -11.87
C PHE A 98 17.39 8.29 -13.10
N PHE A 99 18.32 7.73 -13.88
CA PHE A 99 18.94 8.45 -15.02
C PHE A 99 18.05 8.51 -16.26
N SER A 100 17.16 7.53 -16.44
CA SER A 100 16.24 7.48 -17.59
C SER A 100 14.87 8.12 -17.31
N ALA A 101 14.65 8.65 -16.10
CA ALA A 101 13.41 9.30 -15.73
C ALA A 101 13.15 10.53 -16.63
N THR A 102 12.01 10.49 -17.30
CA THR A 102 11.45 11.58 -18.12
C THR A 102 10.15 12.07 -17.50
N HIS A 103 9.68 13.25 -17.94
CA HIS A 103 8.39 13.78 -17.51
C HIS A 103 7.26 12.76 -17.72
N ASP A 104 7.18 12.18 -18.92
CA ASP A 104 6.13 11.23 -19.28
C ASP A 104 6.23 9.92 -18.49
N SER A 105 7.44 9.39 -18.27
CA SER A 105 7.62 8.17 -17.49
C SER A 105 7.25 8.36 -16.02
N VAL A 106 7.54 9.55 -15.45
CA VAL A 106 7.17 9.85 -14.05
C VAL A 106 5.66 10.04 -13.92
N ASN A 107 5.01 10.73 -14.87
CA ASN A 107 3.55 10.83 -14.87
C ASN A 107 2.88 9.46 -15.05
N ALA A 108 3.39 8.60 -15.94
CA ALA A 108 2.87 7.25 -16.08
C ALA A 108 3.00 6.44 -14.78
N LEU A 109 4.07 6.63 -14.02
CA LEU A 109 4.26 6.01 -12.70
C LEU A 109 3.24 6.53 -11.68
N ILE A 110 3.00 7.84 -11.65
CA ILE A 110 1.99 8.48 -10.79
C ILE A 110 0.58 8.00 -11.16
N ASP A 111 0.26 7.93 -12.45
CA ASP A 111 -1.04 7.44 -12.93
C ASP A 111 -1.26 5.98 -12.55
N THR A 112 -0.23 5.14 -12.73
CA THR A 112 -0.27 3.73 -12.33
C THR A 112 -0.50 3.61 -10.82
N PHE A 113 0.18 4.44 -10.01
CA PHE A 113 -0.05 4.51 -8.57
C PHE A 113 -1.51 4.84 -8.26
N TRP A 114 -2.09 5.88 -8.88
CA TRP A 114 -3.48 6.26 -8.63
C TRP A 114 -4.48 5.19 -9.09
N GLN A 115 -4.23 4.51 -10.20
CA GLN A 115 -5.05 3.39 -10.66
C GLN A 115 -5.07 2.25 -9.63
N HIS A 116 -3.91 1.89 -9.08
CA HIS A 116 -3.82 0.87 -8.03
C HIS A 116 -4.43 1.33 -6.70
N TYR A 117 -4.18 2.59 -6.32
CA TYR A 117 -4.67 3.18 -5.08
C TYR A 117 -6.21 3.27 -5.08
N GLN A 118 -6.80 3.79 -6.16
CA GLN A 118 -8.26 3.84 -6.33
C GLN A 118 -8.89 2.45 -6.43
N GLY A 119 -8.16 1.46 -6.93
CA GLY A 119 -8.61 0.07 -6.92
C GLY A 119 -8.78 -0.51 -5.50
N GLN A 120 -7.97 -0.09 -4.53
CA GLN A 120 -8.08 -0.60 -3.16
C GLN A 120 -9.15 0.14 -2.34
N ASP A 121 -9.18 1.47 -2.39
CA ASP A 121 -10.18 2.28 -1.68
C ASP A 121 -11.57 2.12 -2.33
N GLY A 122 -11.62 2.14 -3.66
CA GLY A 122 -12.87 2.01 -4.43
C GLY A 122 -13.53 0.64 -4.29
N VAL A 123 -12.76 -0.45 -4.12
CA VAL A 123 -13.34 -1.77 -3.87
C VAL A 123 -14.00 -1.84 -2.50
N SER A 124 -13.34 -1.30 -1.46
CA SER A 124 -13.90 -1.29 -0.11
C SER A 124 -15.17 -0.43 -0.06
N GLU A 125 -15.14 0.76 -0.66
CA GLU A 125 -16.31 1.63 -0.75
C GLU A 125 -17.43 0.99 -1.58
N ALA A 126 -17.12 0.38 -2.72
CA ALA A 126 -18.11 -0.24 -3.58
C ALA A 126 -18.76 -1.48 -2.93
N LEU A 127 -17.99 -2.28 -2.18
CA LEU A 127 -18.54 -3.39 -1.38
C LEU A 127 -19.46 -2.87 -0.27
N SER A 128 -19.10 -1.77 0.39
CA SER A 128 -19.96 -1.09 1.37
C SER A 128 -21.26 -0.58 0.73
N VAL A 129 -21.18 0.03 -0.46
CA VAL A 129 -22.35 0.45 -1.25
C VAL A 129 -23.19 -0.73 -1.71
N LEU A 130 -22.67 -1.95 -1.85
CA LEU A 130 -23.49 -3.14 -2.09
C LEU A 130 -23.89 -3.88 -0.80
N ALA A 131 -23.43 -3.40 0.35
CA ALA A 131 -23.56 -4.04 1.67
C ALA A 131 -23.09 -5.50 1.64
N LEU A 132 -21.90 -5.71 1.08
CA LEU A 132 -21.25 -7.00 0.91
C LEU A 132 -19.92 -7.05 1.68
N PRO A 133 -19.55 -8.22 2.26
CA PRO A 133 -18.24 -8.43 2.82
C PRO A 133 -17.15 -8.54 1.74
N ARG A 134 -15.89 -8.34 2.13
CA ARG A 134 -14.71 -8.40 1.24
C ARG A 134 -14.50 -9.76 0.57
N GLU A 135 -15.04 -10.82 1.17
CA GLU A 135 -14.93 -12.20 0.69
C GLU A 135 -16.04 -12.58 -0.30
N SER A 136 -16.92 -11.64 -0.67
CA SER A 136 -18.03 -11.96 -1.55
C SER A 136 -17.60 -12.37 -2.94
N THR A 137 -18.24 -13.43 -3.44
CA THR A 137 -17.96 -13.96 -4.77
C THR A 137 -18.57 -13.07 -5.86
N TRP A 138 -18.06 -13.19 -7.09
CA TRP A 138 -18.60 -12.42 -8.23
C TRP A 138 -20.10 -12.69 -8.47
N ASN A 139 -20.58 -13.90 -8.20
CA ASN A 139 -21.99 -14.24 -8.31
C ASN A 139 -22.83 -13.48 -7.27
N GLU A 140 -22.37 -13.43 -6.01
CA GLU A 140 -23.03 -12.68 -4.93
C GLU A 140 -23.09 -11.18 -5.22
N ILE A 141 -22.00 -10.62 -5.76
CA ILE A 141 -21.93 -9.21 -6.16
C ILE A 141 -22.95 -8.90 -7.25
N ARG A 142 -23.05 -9.74 -8.28
CA ARG A 142 -24.01 -9.57 -9.37
C ARG A 142 -25.45 -9.69 -8.88
N ASP A 143 -25.73 -10.64 -8.00
CA ASP A 143 -27.08 -10.87 -7.49
C ASP A 143 -27.53 -9.74 -6.56
N ARG A 144 -26.61 -9.24 -5.71
CA ARG A 144 -26.87 -8.07 -4.85
C ARG A 144 -26.99 -6.77 -5.62
N TYR A 145 -26.20 -6.58 -6.67
CA TYR A 145 -26.38 -5.47 -7.60
C TYR A 145 -27.79 -5.48 -8.20
N ARG A 146 -28.26 -6.63 -8.72
CA ARG A 146 -29.62 -6.75 -9.29
C ARG A 146 -30.71 -6.41 -8.28
N GLN A 147 -30.58 -6.93 -7.05
CA GLN A 147 -31.52 -6.64 -5.97
C GLN A 147 -31.57 -5.14 -5.66
N ARG A 148 -30.42 -4.50 -5.39
CA ARG A 148 -30.37 -3.06 -5.06
C ARG A 148 -30.78 -2.18 -6.23
N ALA A 149 -30.30 -2.47 -7.43
CA ALA A 149 -30.66 -1.74 -8.64
C ALA A 149 -32.17 -1.80 -8.93
N SER A 150 -32.81 -2.94 -8.65
CA SER A 150 -34.27 -3.06 -8.81
C SER A 150 -35.07 -2.32 -7.74
N ALA A 151 -34.53 -2.17 -6.53
CA ALA A 151 -35.14 -1.48 -5.40
C ALA A 151 -35.01 0.05 -5.49
N SER A 152 -33.86 0.54 -5.96
CA SER A 152 -33.58 1.97 -6.13
C SER A 152 -34.03 2.52 -7.49
N HIS A 153 -34.70 1.72 -8.34
CA HIS A 153 -35.06 2.14 -9.69
C HIS A 153 -36.08 3.31 -9.66
N PRO A 154 -35.85 4.41 -10.39
CA PRO A 154 -36.73 5.60 -10.40
C PRO A 154 -38.17 5.28 -10.83
N ASP A 155 -38.36 4.38 -11.81
CA ASP A 155 -39.70 3.97 -12.28
C ASP A 155 -40.54 3.25 -11.21
N ARG A 156 -39.93 2.77 -10.13
CA ARG A 156 -40.64 2.13 -9.00
C ARG A 156 -40.73 3.02 -7.76
N GLY A 157 -40.41 4.31 -7.89
CA GLY A 157 -40.39 5.27 -6.79
C GLY A 157 -39.10 5.26 -5.96
N GLY A 158 -38.02 4.68 -6.50
CA GLY A 158 -36.69 4.71 -5.89
C GLY A 158 -35.92 6.01 -6.17
N ASP A 159 -34.80 6.20 -5.45
CA ASP A 159 -33.92 7.35 -5.61
C ASP A 159 -32.92 7.14 -6.76
N GLU A 160 -33.00 7.98 -7.79
CA GLU A 160 -32.07 8.00 -8.93
C GLU A 160 -30.62 8.16 -8.47
N ALA A 161 -30.36 8.97 -7.45
CA ALA A 161 -29.01 9.17 -6.92
C ALA A 161 -28.47 7.88 -6.27
N GLU A 162 -29.34 7.10 -5.65
CA GLU A 162 -28.98 5.79 -5.08
C GLU A 162 -28.72 4.75 -6.18
N PHE A 163 -29.53 4.75 -7.25
CA PHE A 163 -29.32 3.88 -8.41
C PHE A 163 -27.97 4.13 -9.09
N VAL A 164 -27.62 5.40 -9.30
CA VAL A 164 -26.32 5.79 -9.88
C VAL A 164 -25.16 5.32 -9.00
N LYS A 165 -25.24 5.49 -7.67
CA LYS A 165 -24.22 5.02 -6.73
C LYS A 165 -24.04 3.50 -6.77
N VAL A 166 -25.13 2.74 -6.74
CA VAL A 166 -25.12 1.27 -6.81
C VAL A 166 -24.49 0.79 -8.12
N ARG A 167 -24.78 1.48 -9.23
CA ARG A 167 -24.19 1.18 -10.55
C ARG A 167 -22.69 1.48 -10.60
N GLN A 168 -22.27 2.62 -10.09
CA GLN A 168 -20.85 2.99 -10.04
C GLN A 168 -20.03 2.01 -9.20
N ALA A 169 -20.57 1.59 -8.04
CA ALA A 169 -19.96 0.57 -7.20
C ALA A 169 -19.79 -0.76 -7.96
N PHE A 170 -20.81 -1.21 -8.67
CA PHE A 170 -20.73 -2.45 -9.46
C PHE A 170 -19.66 -2.39 -10.56
N GLU A 171 -19.57 -1.28 -11.30
CA GLU A 171 -18.55 -1.12 -12.36
C GLU A 171 -17.14 -1.02 -11.77
N CYS A 172 -16.96 -0.34 -10.63
CA CYS A 172 -15.68 -0.27 -9.91
C CYS A 172 -15.19 -1.68 -9.53
N LEU A 173 -16.06 -2.46 -8.91
CA LEU A 173 -15.79 -3.85 -8.57
C LEU A 173 -15.40 -4.63 -9.83
N LYS A 174 -16.21 -4.56 -10.89
CA LYS A 174 -15.97 -5.28 -12.15
C LYS A 174 -14.60 -4.97 -12.75
N ALA A 175 -14.19 -3.70 -12.73
CA ALA A 175 -12.90 -3.25 -13.25
C ALA A 175 -11.71 -3.74 -12.41
N CYS A 176 -11.86 -3.87 -11.09
CA CYS A 176 -10.76 -4.23 -10.19
C CYS A 176 -10.36 -5.72 -10.25
N GLY A 177 -11.16 -6.59 -10.89
CA GLY A 177 -10.73 -7.95 -11.27
C GLY A 177 -10.40 -8.93 -10.13
N LEU A 178 -10.70 -8.60 -8.87
CA LEU A 178 -10.33 -9.35 -7.66
C LEU A 178 -10.97 -10.75 -7.53
N TRP A 179 -11.82 -11.18 -8.47
CA TRP A 179 -12.60 -12.42 -8.43
C TRP A 179 -11.94 -13.63 -9.10
N LYS A 180 -10.77 -13.45 -9.72
CA LYS A 180 -10.07 -14.50 -10.47
C LYS A 180 -9.10 -15.33 -9.60
N LYS A 181 -9.42 -15.55 -8.32
CA LYS A 181 -8.68 -16.52 -7.50
C LYS A 181 -9.25 -17.92 -7.67
#